data_AF-A0A945Z3T9-F1
#
_entry.id   AF-A0A945Z3T9-F1
#
_cell.length_a   1.000
_cell.length_b   1.000
_cell.length_c   1.000
_cell.angle_alpha   90.00
_cell.angle_beta   90.00
_cell.angle_gamma   90.00
#
_symmetry.space_group_name_H-M   'P 1'
#
loop_
_entity.id
_entity.type
_entity.pdbx_description
1 polymer ?
#
loop_
_entity_poly.entity_id
_entity_poly.type
_entity_poly.pdbx_seq_one_letter_code
_entity_poly.pdbx_strand_id
1 'polypeptide(L)'
;ANDIYGGDTPEETLELFIQALESGDVELASKYFVVEKQEEGLYDLEIASKENNLAKYLDILNNSGRSASKYDDEIRYEIDFFDENKQQIHIEIFTLNTLTDKWKISEI
;
A
#
# COMPACT_ATOMS: atom_id res chain seq x y z
N ALA A 1 -6.29 -15.88 14.43
CA ALA A 1 -6.29 -14.41 14.55
C ALA A 1 -7.16 -13.89 13.42
N ASN A 2 -8.18 -13.07 13.72
CA ASN A 2 -8.97 -12.44 12.66
C ASN A 2 -8.11 -11.32 12.07
N ASP A 3 -7.79 -11.40 10.79
CA ASP A 3 -7.10 -10.32 10.10
C ASP A 3 -8.09 -9.17 9.89
N ILE A 4 -8.02 -8.18 10.78
CA ILE A 4 -8.91 -7.00 10.78
C ILE A 4 -8.30 -5.80 10.05
N TYR A 5 -7.08 -5.93 9.53
CA TYR A 5 -6.35 -4.82 8.93
C TYR A 5 -6.75 -4.62 7.48
N GLY A 6 -6.79 -3.37 7.04
CA GLY A 6 -7.26 -2.96 5.71
C GLY A 6 -8.58 -2.19 5.81
N GLY A 7 -8.81 -1.32 4.83
CA GLY A 7 -10.04 -0.57 4.66
C GLY A 7 -11.10 -1.35 3.89
N ASP A 8 -12.29 -0.75 3.83
CA ASP A 8 -13.41 -1.21 2.99
C ASP A 8 -13.17 -0.91 1.50
N THR A 9 -12.18 -0.04 1.20
CA THR A 9 -11.74 0.32 -0.16
C THR A 9 -10.22 0.26 -0.29
N PRO A 10 -9.67 0.07 -1.50
CA PRO A 10 -8.23 0.16 -1.76
C PRO A 10 -7.64 1.50 -1.30
N GLU A 11 -8.35 2.61 -1.54
CA GLU A 11 -7.93 3.94 -1.14
C GLU A 11 -7.88 4.10 0.38
N GLU A 12 -8.86 3.57 1.10
CA GLU A 12 -8.82 3.56 2.56
C GLU A 12 -7.66 2.73 3.11
N THR A 13 -7.38 1.56 2.51
CA THR A 13 -6.19 0.77 2.87
C THR A 13 -4.91 1.55 2.61
N LEU A 14 -4.80 2.24 1.48
CA LEU A 14 -3.64 3.08 1.16
C LEU A 14 -3.46 4.20 2.20
N GLU A 15 -4.52 4.90 2.57
CA GLU A 15 -4.44 5.99 3.56
C GLU A 15 -4.05 5.46 4.96
N LEU A 16 -4.57 4.31 5.37
CA LEU A 16 -4.16 3.65 6.63
C LEU A 16 -2.68 3.25 6.59
N PHE A 17 -2.22 2.74 5.45
CA PHE A 17 -0.83 2.37 5.23
C PHE A 17 0.09 3.60 5.29
N ILE A 18 -0.24 4.69 4.59
CA ILE A 18 0.49 5.96 4.64
C ILE A 18 0.57 6.48 6.07
N GLN A 19 -0.55 6.52 6.80
CA GLN A 19 -0.57 6.99 8.19
C GLN A 19 0.36 6.16 9.10
N ALA A 20 0.39 4.84 8.93
CA ALA A 20 1.32 3.98 9.66
C ALA A 20 2.79 4.31 9.32
N LEU A 21 3.11 4.47 8.04
CA LEU A 21 4.46 4.86 7.59
C LEU A 21 4.88 6.25 8.11
N GLU A 22 3.99 7.24 8.07
CA GLU A 22 4.25 8.59 8.59
C GLU A 22 4.48 8.59 10.11
N SER A 23 3.81 7.69 10.83
CA SER A 23 4.04 7.49 12.27
C SER A 23 5.33 6.71 12.59
N GLY A 24 6.01 6.17 11.59
CA GLY A 24 7.17 5.30 11.73
C GLY A 24 6.83 3.87 12.18
N ASP A 25 5.54 3.50 12.21
CA ASP A 25 5.06 2.19 12.62
C ASP A 25 5.06 1.21 11.43
N VAL A 26 6.27 0.76 11.06
CA VAL A 26 6.46 -0.20 9.97
C VAL A 26 5.86 -1.57 10.28
N GLU A 27 5.74 -1.93 11.56
CA GLU A 27 5.03 -3.14 11.98
C GLU A 27 3.54 -3.05 11.63
N LEU A 28 2.87 -1.95 11.97
CA LEU A 28 1.48 -1.72 11.57
C LEU A 28 1.33 -1.63 10.05
N ALA A 29 2.22 -0.90 9.38
CA ALA A 29 2.21 -0.76 7.93
C ALA A 29 2.27 -2.14 7.24
N SER A 30 3.13 -3.04 7.73
CA SER A 30 3.23 -4.41 7.22
C SER A 30 1.93 -5.22 7.33
N LYS A 31 1.02 -4.89 8.25
CA LYS A 31 -0.27 -5.60 8.41
C LYS A 31 -1.27 -5.31 7.30
N TYR A 32 -1.07 -4.22 6.56
CA TYR A 32 -1.92 -3.89 5.41
C TYR A 32 -1.58 -4.71 4.17
N PHE A 33 -0.46 -5.44 4.16
CA PHE A 33 -0.16 -6.41 3.12
C PHE A 33 -1.01 -7.68 3.25
N VAL A 34 -1.16 -8.39 2.12
CA VAL A 34 -1.64 -9.78 2.12
C VAL A 34 -0.80 -10.63 3.07
N VAL A 35 -1.44 -11.60 3.73
CA VAL A 35 -0.86 -12.35 4.87
C VAL A 35 0.50 -12.95 4.54
N GLU A 36 0.63 -13.50 3.35
CA GLU A 36 1.85 -14.12 2.82
C GLU A 36 3.00 -13.15 2.58
N LYS A 37 2.73 -11.85 2.48
CA LYS A 37 3.72 -10.78 2.25
C LYS A 37 4.02 -9.92 3.48
N GLN A 38 3.32 -10.11 4.61
CA GLN A 38 3.53 -9.24 5.79
C GLN A 38 4.95 -9.33 6.35
N GLU A 39 5.57 -10.52 6.34
CA GLU A 39 6.94 -10.71 6.82
C GLU A 39 7.97 -10.05 5.87
N GLU A 40 7.81 -10.26 4.56
CA GLU A 40 8.64 -9.64 3.52
C GLU A 40 8.49 -8.11 3.54
N GLY A 41 7.26 -7.60 3.54
CA GLY A 41 6.97 -6.18 3.59
C GLY A 41 7.50 -5.50 4.85
N LEU A 42 7.44 -6.16 6.02
CA LEU A 42 8.06 -5.62 7.23
C LEU A 42 9.57 -5.46 7.04
N TYR A 43 10.25 -6.49 6.54
CA TYR A 43 11.68 -6.46 6.31
C TYR A 43 12.09 -5.35 5.32
N ASP A 44 11.36 -5.21 4.23
CA ASP A 44 11.62 -4.18 3.21
C ASP A 44 11.39 -2.76 3.76
N LEU A 45 10.31 -2.55 4.53
CA LEU A 45 10.03 -1.27 5.17
C LEU A 45 11.08 -0.91 6.23
N GLU A 46 11.56 -1.89 7.01
CA GLU A 46 12.65 -1.67 7.96
C GLU A 46 13.96 -1.28 7.28
N ILE A 47 14.28 -1.85 6.11
CA ILE A 47 15.44 -1.46 5.31
C ILE A 47 15.23 -0.04 4.76
N ALA A 48 14.08 0.22 4.14
CA ALA A 48 13.77 1.53 3.57
C ALA A 48 13.81 2.64 4.62
N SER A 49 13.38 2.36 5.85
CA SER A 49 13.44 3.28 6.99
C SER A 49 14.88 3.62 7.40
N LYS A 50 15.85 2.74 7.20
CA LYS A 50 17.27 2.96 7.55
C LYS A 50 18.03 3.77 6.49
N GLU A 51 17.58 3.70 5.23
CA GLU A 51 18.32 4.25 4.08
C GLU A 51 17.81 5.62 3.57
N ASN A 52 16.94 6.30 4.32
CA ASN A 52 16.23 7.52 3.87
C ASN A 52 15.35 7.29 2.62
N ASN A 53 15.10 6.03 2.25
CA ASN A 53 14.25 5.65 1.12
C ASN A 53 12.77 5.75 1.48
N LEU A 54 12.42 5.54 2.76
CA LEU A 54 11.05 5.70 3.24
C LEU A 54 10.50 7.11 3.03
N ALA A 55 11.33 8.15 3.24
CA ALA A 55 10.92 9.54 3.01
C ALA A 55 10.60 9.83 1.54
N LYS A 56 11.37 9.26 0.60
CA LYS A 56 11.11 9.38 -0.84
C LYS A 56 9.84 8.63 -1.25
N TYR A 57 9.64 7.45 -0.68
CA TYR A 57 8.44 6.66 -0.93
C TYR A 57 7.19 7.39 -0.43
N LEU A 58 7.21 7.93 0.80
CA LEU A 58 6.13 8.78 1.32
C LEU A 58 5.88 10.03 0.46
N ASP A 59 6.93 10.65 -0.07
CA ASP A 59 6.80 11.79 -1.00
C ASP A 59 6.03 11.40 -2.27
N ILE A 60 6.37 10.25 -2.87
CA ILE A 60 5.64 9.70 -4.02
C ILE A 60 4.16 9.49 -3.66
N LEU A 61 3.90 8.79 -2.54
CA LEU A 61 2.53 8.47 -2.14
C LEU A 61 1.70 9.73 -1.90
N ASN A 62 2.25 10.75 -1.23
CA ASN A 62 1.52 11.95 -0.82
C ASN A 62 1.39 13.02 -1.91
N ASN A 63 2.39 13.17 -2.77
CA ASN A 63 2.51 14.35 -3.64
C ASN A 63 2.33 14.06 -5.13
N SER A 64 2.25 12.79 -5.54
CA SER A 64 2.06 12.42 -6.95
C SER A 64 0.59 12.48 -7.38
N GLY A 65 0.35 12.67 -8.68
CA GLY A 65 -0.98 12.49 -9.24
C GLY A 65 -1.37 11.01 -9.15
N ARG A 66 -2.62 10.71 -8.75
CA ARG A 66 -3.12 9.33 -8.60
C ARG A 66 -4.17 9.01 -9.67
N SER A 67 -4.17 7.80 -10.21
CA SER A 67 -5.27 7.23 -11.00
C SER A 67 -5.59 5.84 -10.47
N ALA A 68 -6.86 5.52 -10.35
CA ALA A 68 -7.31 4.29 -9.73
C ALA A 68 -8.10 3.45 -10.74
N SER A 69 -7.84 2.15 -10.76
CA SER A 69 -8.23 1.23 -11.84
C SER A 69 -8.60 -0.13 -11.23
N LYS A 70 -9.73 -0.69 -11.66
CA LYS A 70 -10.24 -1.98 -11.17
C LYS A 70 -10.08 -3.04 -12.26
N TYR A 71 -9.57 -4.21 -11.88
CA TYR A 71 -9.43 -5.35 -12.78
C TYR A 71 -10.78 -6.03 -13.04
N ASP A 72 -10.87 -6.76 -14.16
CA ASP A 72 -12.09 -7.48 -14.58
C ASP A 72 -12.59 -8.53 -13.56
N ASP A 73 -11.71 -9.06 -12.72
CA ASP A 73 -12.05 -10.06 -11.70
C ASP A 73 -12.68 -9.48 -10.43
N GLU A 74 -12.78 -8.16 -10.37
CA GLU A 74 -13.32 -7.37 -9.27
C GLU A 74 -12.66 -7.49 -7.91
N ILE A 75 -11.64 -8.32 -7.78
CA ILE A 75 -10.91 -8.56 -6.54
C ILE A 75 -9.53 -7.93 -6.57
N ARG A 76 -9.08 -7.41 -7.72
CA ARG A 76 -7.84 -6.64 -7.83
C ARG A 76 -8.13 -5.19 -8.23
N TYR A 77 -7.31 -4.31 -7.68
CA TYR A 77 -7.36 -2.89 -7.91
C TYR A 77 -5.96 -2.32 -7.93
N GLU A 78 -5.68 -1.33 -8.77
CA GLU A 78 -4.40 -0.65 -8.80
C GLU A 78 -4.58 0.85 -8.62
N ILE A 79 -3.59 1.46 -7.98
CA ILE A 79 -3.44 2.90 -7.89
C ILE A 79 -2.11 3.26 -8.54
N ASP A 80 -2.17 3.91 -9.68
CA ASP A 80 -1.02 4.44 -10.40
C ASP A 80 -0.65 5.82 -9.89
N PHE A 81 0.64 6.08 -9.75
CA PHE A 81 1.19 7.36 -9.35
C PHE A 81 1.99 7.97 -10.50
N PHE A 82 1.76 9.26 -10.74
CA PHE A 82 2.34 10.00 -11.85
C PHE A 82 3.08 11.25 -11.38
N ASP A 83 4.19 11.55 -12.04
CA ASP A 83 4.88 12.82 -11.88
C ASP A 83 4.12 14.00 -12.53
N GLU A 84 4.69 15.21 -12.43
CA GLU A 84 4.13 16.42 -13.02
C GLU A 84 4.00 16.34 -14.56
N ASN A 85 4.83 15.52 -15.22
CA ASN A 85 4.83 15.30 -16.67
C ASN A 85 3.86 14.21 -17.12
N LYS A 86 3.07 13.63 -16.21
CA LYS A 86 2.16 12.49 -16.46
C LYS A 86 2.90 11.19 -16.80
N GLN A 87 4.17 11.07 -16.43
CA GLN A 87 4.88 9.80 -16.48
C GLN A 87 4.55 8.99 -15.23
N GLN A 88 4.19 7.71 -15.41
CA GLN A 88 3.98 6.78 -14.29
C GLN A 88 5.32 6.52 -13.59
N ILE A 89 5.34 6.66 -12.27
CA ILE A 89 6.54 6.54 -11.43
C ILE A 89 6.41 5.47 -10.34
N HIS A 90 5.18 5.06 -10.01
CA HIS A 90 4.91 4.05 -9.00
C HIS A 90 3.52 3.43 -9.21
N ILE A 91 3.29 2.23 -8.68
CA ILE A 91 2.00 1.54 -8.69
C ILE A 91 1.81 0.78 -7.37
N GLU A 92 0.60 0.85 -6.83
CA GLU A 92 0.18 0.03 -5.68
C GLU A 92 -0.91 -0.92 -6.15
N ILE A 93 -0.72 -2.23 -5.97
CA ILE A 93 -1.72 -3.24 -6.34
C ILE A 93 -2.36 -3.79 -5.07
N PHE A 94 -3.69 -3.75 -5.03
CA PHE A 94 -4.52 -4.23 -3.95
C PHE A 94 -5.30 -5.48 -4.35
N THR A 95 -5.50 -6.36 -3.39
CA THR A 95 -6.36 -7.54 -3.52
C THR A 95 -7.41 -7.55 -2.39
N LEU A 96 -8.65 -7.84 -2.72
CA LEU A 96 -9.73 -8.03 -1.74
C LEU A 96 -9.57 -9.38 -1.03
N ASN A 97 -9.42 -9.35 0.28
CA ASN A 97 -9.51 -10.55 1.10
C ASN A 97 -10.98 -10.95 1.26
N THR A 98 -11.44 -11.94 0.50
CA THR A 98 -12.84 -12.40 0.47
C THR A 98 -13.31 -13.11 1.75
N LEU A 99 -12.41 -13.38 2.71
CA LEU A 99 -12.78 -13.91 4.02
C LEU A 99 -13.10 -12.81 5.03
N THR A 100 -12.56 -11.61 4.84
CA THR A 100 -12.68 -10.48 5.78
C THR A 100 -13.32 -9.25 5.17
N ASP A 101 -13.54 -9.25 3.86
CA ASP A 101 -14.01 -8.13 3.03
C ASP A 101 -13.12 -6.87 3.16
N LYS A 102 -11.83 -7.07 3.45
CA LYS A 102 -10.83 -5.99 3.57
C LYS A 102 -9.87 -5.99 2.40
N TRP A 103 -9.54 -4.80 1.90
CA TRP A 103 -8.53 -4.64 0.86
C TRP A 103 -7.12 -4.69 1.46
N LYS A 104 -6.22 -5.36 0.75
CA LYS A 104 -4.84 -5.59 1.16
C LYS A 104 -3.87 -5.21 0.07
N ILE A 105 -2.70 -4.70 0.44
CA ILE A 105 -1.61 -4.46 -0.49
C ILE A 105 -1.00 -5.81 -0.90
N SER A 106 -1.04 -6.09 -2.18
CA SER A 106 -0.44 -7.27 -2.78
C SER A 106 0.88 -6.97 -3.48
N GLU A 107 1.13 -5.73 -3.91
CA GLU A 107 2.36 -5.33 -4.58
C GLU A 107 2.60 -3.82 -4.41
N ILE A 108 3.87 -3.45 -4.20
CA ILE A 108 4.41 -2.08 -4.14
C ILE A 108 5.64 -2.01 -5.05
#